data_AF-A0A1Q9DZ73-F1
#
_entry.id   AF-A0A1Q9DZ73-F1
#
_cell.length_a   1.000
_cell.length_b   1.000
_cell.length_c   1.000
_cell.angle_alpha   90.00
_cell.angle_beta   90.00
_cell.angle_gamma   90.00
#
_symmetry.space_group_name_H-M   'P 1'
#
loop_
_entity.id
_entity.type
_entity.pdbx_description
1 polymer ?
#
loop_
_entity_poly.entity_id
_entity_poly.type
_entity_poly.pdbx_seq_one_letter_code
_entity_poly.pdbx_strand_id
1 'polypeptide(L)'
;MGPVLARLRGGKTDMTEEHTGYWMCECRVSHNFFVRTLGKHFRYNGDDAEFLFEFGDELRELGAEAQTILEELRRQREERLRAPEKSLERARRIAQEAFREMVAELQKPGSGAAARLKSRKLVQENQTRTRWQALVACPPMNKGPAPPKEH
;
A
#
# COMPACT_ATOMS: atom_id res chain seq x y z
N MET A 1 25.61 -42.73 -31.73
CA MET A 1 26.11 -42.32 -30.40
C MET A 1 24.94 -41.75 -29.61
N GLY A 2 24.35 -42.54 -28.72
CA GLY A 2 23.49 -42.03 -27.64
C GLY A 2 24.33 -41.74 -26.39
N PRO A 3 23.76 -41.82 -25.18
CA PRO A 3 22.75 -40.93 -24.59
C PRO A 3 23.13 -40.53 -23.15
N VAL A 4 22.75 -39.36 -22.62
CA VAL A 4 22.77 -39.10 -21.15
C VAL A 4 21.74 -37.99 -20.83
N LEU A 5 20.52 -38.28 -20.37
CA LEU A 5 20.06 -38.56 -18.99
C LEU A 5 20.48 -37.52 -17.92
N ALA A 6 19.48 -36.73 -17.52
CA ALA A 6 18.99 -36.54 -16.15
C ALA A 6 19.94 -36.14 -14.99
N ARG A 7 19.33 -35.33 -14.09
CA ARG A 7 19.63 -35.07 -12.67
C ARG A 7 20.78 -34.12 -12.32
N LEU A 8 20.38 -32.94 -11.87
CA LEU A 8 20.76 -32.41 -10.55
C LEU A 8 19.45 -31.87 -9.92
N ARG A 9 18.77 -32.67 -9.09
CA ARG A 9 18.90 -32.73 -7.61
C ARG A 9 18.67 -31.36 -6.97
N GLY A 10 17.63 -31.33 -6.14
CA GLY A 10 17.18 -30.15 -5.43
C GLY A 10 18.26 -29.57 -4.53
N GLY A 11 18.41 -28.26 -4.62
CA GLY A 11 18.75 -27.46 -3.46
C GLY A 11 17.49 -27.32 -2.64
N LYS A 12 17.51 -27.83 -1.41
CA LYS A 12 16.56 -27.45 -0.36
C LYS A 12 16.48 -25.92 -0.36
N THR A 13 15.33 -25.35 -0.69
CA THR A 13 15.02 -24.05 -0.11
C THR A 13 14.74 -24.34 1.35
N ASP A 14 15.78 -24.25 2.17
CA ASP A 14 15.63 -23.82 3.55
C ASP A 14 14.92 -22.47 3.47
N MET A 15 13.58 -22.51 3.48
CA MET A 15 12.73 -21.34 3.67
C MET A 15 12.82 -20.94 5.15
N THR A 16 13.99 -20.48 5.55
CA THR A 16 14.18 -19.72 6.79
C THR A 16 14.96 -18.47 6.47
N GLU A 17 14.45 -17.68 5.53
CA GLU A 17 14.68 -16.25 5.56
C GLU A 17 13.31 -15.59 5.49
N GLU A 18 12.97 -14.97 6.62
CA GLU A 18 11.93 -13.98 6.79
C GLU A 18 12.17 -12.81 5.83
N HIS A 19 11.93 -13.03 4.53
CA HIS A 19 11.88 -11.97 3.54
C HIS A 19 10.56 -11.20 3.71
N THR A 20 10.45 -10.51 4.84
CA THR A 20 9.52 -9.38 5.01
C THR A 20 10.08 -8.11 4.37
N GLY A 21 10.91 -8.26 3.32
CA GLY A 21 11.38 -7.18 2.49
C GLY A 21 10.25 -6.72 1.59
N TYR A 22 9.70 -5.54 1.87
CA TYR A 22 8.78 -4.87 0.97
C TYR A 22 9.58 -4.39 -0.25
N TRP A 23 9.53 -5.14 -1.36
CA TRP A 23 10.05 -4.67 -2.64
C TRP A 23 9.07 -3.65 -3.20
N MET A 24 9.37 -2.35 -3.03
CA MET A 24 8.75 -1.35 -3.87
C MET A 24 9.41 -1.41 -5.23
N CYS A 25 8.65 -1.75 -6.27
CA CYS A 25 9.07 -1.43 -7.61
C CYS A 25 9.29 0.09 -7.70
N GLU A 26 10.42 0.53 -8.25
CA GLU A 26 10.65 1.94 -8.57
C GLU A 26 9.51 2.53 -9.40
N CYS A 27 8.81 1.70 -10.18
CA CYS A 27 7.61 2.05 -10.94
C CYS A 27 6.40 2.52 -10.10
N ARG A 28 6.41 2.38 -8.76
CA ARG A 28 5.35 2.90 -7.88
C ARG A 28 5.67 4.28 -7.31
N VAL A 29 6.90 4.77 -7.45
CA VAL A 29 7.19 6.20 -7.28
C VAL A 29 6.58 6.86 -8.51
N SER A 30 5.41 7.48 -8.36
CA SER A 30 4.78 8.18 -9.48
C SER A 30 5.79 9.15 -10.07
N HIS A 31 6.17 8.90 -11.33
CA HIS A 31 7.22 9.64 -12.02
C HIS A 31 6.86 11.14 -12.16
N ASN A 32 5.62 11.52 -11.86
CA ASN A 32 5.13 12.89 -11.89
C ASN A 32 5.31 13.58 -10.52
N PHE A 33 6.02 14.70 -10.54
CA PHE A 33 6.31 15.54 -9.39
C PHE A 33 5.78 16.95 -9.64
N PHE A 34 5.13 17.54 -8.64
CA PHE A 34 4.56 18.87 -8.77
C PHE A 34 5.54 19.90 -8.25
N VAL A 35 5.99 20.80 -9.13
CA VAL A 35 6.92 21.86 -8.78
C VAL A 35 6.12 23.13 -8.54
N ARG A 36 5.95 23.46 -7.24
CA ARG A 36 5.06 24.54 -6.79
C ARG A 36 5.46 25.91 -7.34
N THR A 37 6.75 26.16 -7.50
CA THR A 37 7.30 27.41 -8.04
C THR A 37 6.85 27.66 -9.48
N LEU A 38 6.68 26.60 -10.26
CA LEU A 38 6.27 26.67 -11.67
C LEU A 38 4.79 26.35 -11.87
N GLY A 39 4.11 25.83 -10.85
CA GLY A 39 2.72 25.39 -10.93
C GLY A 39 2.51 24.23 -11.91
N LYS A 40 3.56 23.45 -12.21
CA LYS A 40 3.56 22.40 -13.23
C LYS A 40 3.98 21.04 -12.68
N HIS A 41 3.52 20.00 -13.35
CA HIS A 41 3.95 18.63 -13.10
C HIS A 41 5.07 18.27 -14.06
N PHE A 42 6.16 17.71 -13.54
CA PHE A 42 7.28 17.24 -14.31
C PHE A 42 7.48 15.75 -14.10
N ARG A 43 7.90 15.06 -15.17
CA ARG A 43 8.31 13.67 -15.07
C ARG A 43 9.79 13.63 -14.68
N TYR A 44 10.12 12.92 -13.60
CA TYR A 44 11.51 12.79 -13.14
C TYR A 44 11.81 11.37 -12.68
N ASN A 45 12.85 10.78 -13.26
CA ASN A 45 13.23 9.38 -13.00
C ASN A 45 14.38 9.27 -11.97
N GLY A 46 15.05 10.38 -11.66
CA GLY A 46 16.31 10.39 -10.91
C GLY A 46 17.54 10.64 -11.78
N ASP A 47 17.37 10.71 -13.11
CA ASP A 47 18.41 11.12 -14.05
C ASP A 47 18.27 12.62 -14.36
N ASP A 48 19.23 13.41 -13.90
CA ASP A 48 19.22 14.86 -14.11
C ASP A 48 19.55 15.25 -15.55
N ALA A 49 20.38 14.45 -16.24
CA ALA A 49 20.76 14.73 -17.62
C ALA A 49 19.59 14.47 -18.56
N GLU A 50 18.85 13.37 -18.35
CA GLU A 50 17.61 13.08 -19.07
C GLU A 50 16.57 14.18 -18.83
N PHE A 51 16.40 14.62 -17.58
CA PHE A 51 15.46 15.68 -17.24
C PHE A 51 15.80 17.03 -17.88
N LEU A 52 17.08 17.44 -17.82
CA LEU A 52 17.52 18.69 -18.44
C LEU A 52 17.47 18.64 -19.96
N PHE A 53 17.64 17.46 -20.55
CA PHE A 53 17.45 17.27 -21.99
C PHE A 53 15.98 17.41 -22.40
N GLU A 54 15.04 16.86 -21.62
CA GLU A 54 13.60 16.90 -21.94
C GLU A 54 12.95 18.25 -21.61
N PHE A 55 13.32 18.89 -20.49
CA PHE A 55 12.64 20.08 -19.96
C PHE A 55 13.53 21.33 -19.86
N GLY A 56 14.80 21.27 -20.24
CA GLY A 56 15.76 22.37 -20.06
C GLY A 56 15.39 23.65 -20.80
N ASP A 57 14.88 23.53 -22.04
CA ASP A 57 14.45 24.68 -22.83
C ASP A 57 13.19 25.33 -22.22
N GLU A 58 12.23 24.54 -21.76
CA GLU A 58 11.02 25.03 -21.08
C GLU A 58 11.37 25.77 -19.78
N LEU A 59 12.30 25.22 -18.98
CA LEU A 59 12.77 25.87 -17.76
C LEU A 59 13.45 27.22 -18.05
N ARG A 60 14.19 27.32 -19.15
CA ARG A 60 14.83 28.56 -19.58
C ARG A 60 13.80 29.61 -20.03
N GLU A 61 12.77 29.20 -20.77
CA GLU A 61 11.67 30.09 -21.18
C GLU A 61 10.89 30.64 -19.98
N LEU A 62 10.70 29.81 -18.95
CA LEU A 62 10.05 30.20 -17.71
C LEU A 62 10.94 31.05 -16.78
N GLY A 63 12.21 31.25 -17.14
CA GLY A 63 13.19 31.96 -16.30
C GLY A 63 13.48 31.24 -14.98
N ALA A 64 13.27 29.92 -14.94
CA ALA A 64 13.45 29.10 -13.75
C ALA A 64 14.90 28.62 -13.64
N GLU A 65 15.46 28.69 -12.43
CA GLU A 65 16.78 28.14 -12.17
C GLU A 65 16.70 26.60 -12.11
N ALA A 66 17.19 25.94 -13.15
CA ALA A 66 17.07 24.49 -13.31
C ALA A 66 17.60 23.69 -12.11
N GLN A 67 18.62 24.23 -11.43
CA GLN A 67 19.21 23.61 -10.25
C GLN A 67 18.25 23.58 -9.06
N THR A 68 17.52 24.67 -8.79
CA THR A 68 16.49 24.72 -7.75
C THR A 68 15.35 23.73 -8.03
N ILE A 69 14.99 23.56 -9.31
CA ILE A 69 13.94 22.62 -9.71
C ILE A 69 14.40 21.17 -9.48
N LEU A 70 15.63 20.85 -9.89
CA LEU A 70 16.22 19.53 -9.66
C LEU A 70 16.33 19.19 -8.17
N GLU A 71 16.72 20.14 -7.32
CA GLU A 71 16.76 19.95 -5.87
C GLU A 71 15.39 19.61 -5.29
N GLU A 72 14.34 20.33 -5.70
CA GLU A 72 12.97 20.07 -5.26
C GLU A 72 12.48 18.70 -5.76
N LEU A 73 12.76 18.34 -7.01
CA LEU A 73 12.41 17.04 -7.57
C LEU A 73 13.09 15.88 -6.83
N ARG A 74 14.39 16.01 -6.53
CA ARG A 74 15.14 15.03 -5.73
C ARG A 74 14.57 14.91 -4.32
N ARG A 75 14.26 16.03 -3.66
CA ARG A 75 13.64 16.06 -2.33
C ARG A 75 12.30 15.31 -2.31
N GLN A 76 11.42 15.59 -3.28
CA GLN A 76 10.12 14.92 -3.38
C GLN A 76 10.26 13.42 -3.68
N ARG A 77 11.23 13.03 -4.53
CA ARG A 77 11.52 11.62 -4.82
C ARG A 77 11.96 10.88 -3.56
N GLU A 78 12.91 11.46 -2.82
CA GLU A 78 13.39 10.87 -1.57
C GLU A 78 12.28 10.76 -0.52
N GLU A 79 11.43 11.78 -0.40
CA GLU A 79 10.29 11.75 0.53
C GLU A 79 9.33 10.60 0.21
N ARG A 80 9.06 10.35 -1.07
CA ARG A 80 8.23 9.23 -1.52
C ARG A 80 8.90 7.88 -1.30
N LEU A 81 10.21 7.79 -1.49
CA LEU A 81 10.97 6.56 -1.22
C LEU A 81 10.95 6.21 0.28
N ARG A 82 11.02 7.20 1.17
CA ARG A 82 10.94 7.00 2.63
C ARG A 82 9.52 6.80 3.14
N ALA A 83 8.49 7.08 2.35
CA ALA A 83 7.09 7.02 2.79
C ALA A 83 6.65 5.64 3.35
N PRO A 84 7.04 4.49 2.77
CA PRO A 84 6.65 3.19 3.31
C PRO A 84 7.29 2.89 4.66
N GLU A 85 8.57 3.19 4.84
CA GLU A 85 9.26 3.01 6.11
C GLU A 85 8.58 3.82 7.21
N LYS A 86 8.31 5.10 6.94
CA LYS A 86 7.54 5.98 7.85
C LYS A 86 6.13 5.44 8.12
N SER A 87 5.47 4.85 7.12
CA SER A 87 4.14 4.26 7.28
C SER A 87 4.18 3.01 8.18
N LEU A 88 5.20 2.17 8.05
CA LEU A 88 5.41 0.99 8.88
C LEU A 88 5.77 1.37 10.31
N GLU A 89 6.66 2.35 10.50
CA GLU A 89 6.97 2.90 11.82
C GLU A 89 5.72 3.44 12.51
N ARG A 90 4.89 4.19 11.77
CA ARG A 90 3.62 4.70 12.28
C ARG A 90 2.67 3.57 12.67
N ALA A 91 2.53 2.55 11.83
CA ALA A 91 1.70 1.39 12.11
C ALA A 91 2.19 0.62 13.35
N ARG A 92 3.50 0.42 13.47
CA ARG A 92 4.13 -0.21 14.65
C ARG A 92 3.85 0.57 15.92
N ARG A 93 3.99 1.91 15.89
CA ARG A 93 3.70 2.77 17.04
C ARG A 93 2.25 2.66 17.49
N ILE A 94 1.30 2.75 16.55
CA ILE A 94 -0.14 2.60 16.83
C ILE A 94 -0.43 1.23 17.43
N ALA A 95 0.16 0.16 16.88
CA ALA A 95 -0.01 -1.19 17.40
C ALA A 95 0.54 -1.34 18.83
N GLN A 96 1.70 -0.73 19.12
CA GLN A 96 2.29 -0.73 20.47
C GLN A 96 1.43 0.04 21.47
N GLU A 97 0.88 1.20 21.09
CA GLU A 97 -0.03 1.98 21.93
C GLU A 97 -1.31 1.20 22.22
N ALA A 98 -1.96 0.65 21.19
CA ALA A 98 -3.15 -0.18 21.36
C ALA A 98 -2.90 -1.43 22.22
N PHE A 99 -1.74 -2.07 22.05
CA PHE A 99 -1.35 -3.21 22.88
C PHE A 99 -1.16 -2.82 24.35
N ARG A 100 -0.49 -1.70 24.62
CA ARG A 100 -0.33 -1.17 25.99
C ARG A 100 -1.68 -0.88 26.65
N GLU A 101 -2.61 -0.29 25.90
CA GLU A 101 -3.98 -0.03 26.38
C GLU A 101 -4.73 -1.33 26.70
N MET A 102 -4.68 -2.33 25.83
CA MET A 102 -5.30 -3.64 26.10
C MET A 102 -4.71 -4.32 27.35
N VAL A 103 -3.38 -4.32 27.48
CA VAL A 103 -2.69 -4.92 28.64
C VAL A 103 -3.07 -4.19 29.93
N ALA A 104 -3.11 -2.85 29.90
CA ALA A 104 -3.52 -2.06 31.05
C ALA A 104 -4.97 -2.36 31.46
N GLU A 105 -5.88 -2.57 30.50
CA GLU A 105 -7.27 -2.93 30.77
C GLU A 105 -7.40 -4.32 31.41
N LEU A 106 -6.58 -5.28 30.97
CA LEU A 106 -6.54 -6.63 31.53
C LEU A 106 -5.96 -6.66 32.96
N GLN A 107 -5.03 -5.77 33.27
CA GLN A 107 -4.38 -5.69 34.59
C GLN A 107 -5.21 -4.96 35.66
N LYS A 108 -6.31 -4.29 35.29
CA LYS A 108 -7.19 -3.62 36.26
C LYS A 108 -7.83 -4.66 37.21
N PRO A 109 -7.61 -4.58 38.54
CA PRO A 109 -8.23 -5.49 39.49
C PRO A 109 -9.76 -5.33 39.44
N GLY A 110 -10.49 -6.43 39.20
CA GLY A 110 -11.95 -6.45 39.05
C GLY A 110 -12.48 -6.41 37.61
N SER A 111 -11.62 -6.32 36.58
CA SER A 111 -12.04 -6.21 35.17
C SER A 111 -12.66 -7.50 34.59
N GLY A 112 -12.44 -8.65 35.21
CA GLY A 112 -12.87 -9.95 34.68
C GLY A 112 -14.38 -10.10 34.44
N ALA A 113 -15.24 -9.45 35.23
CA ALA A 113 -16.69 -9.52 35.06
C ALA A 113 -17.23 -8.47 34.08
N ALA A 114 -16.74 -7.23 34.18
CA ALA A 114 -17.17 -6.12 33.31
C ALA A 114 -16.63 -6.27 31.87
N ALA A 115 -15.41 -6.76 31.70
CA ALA A 115 -14.83 -7.05 30.38
C ALA A 115 -15.57 -8.22 29.70
N ARG A 116 -15.90 -9.30 30.41
CA ARG A 116 -16.70 -10.42 29.86
C ARG A 116 -18.10 -9.96 29.43
N LEU A 117 -18.73 -9.05 30.20
CA LEU A 117 -20.05 -8.52 29.86
C LEU A 117 -20.02 -7.57 28.66
N LYS A 118 -18.99 -6.71 28.55
CA LYS A 118 -18.78 -5.85 27.37
C LYS A 118 -18.47 -6.66 26.11
N SER A 119 -17.58 -7.65 26.19
CA SER A 119 -17.26 -8.53 25.05
C SER A 119 -18.47 -9.32 24.58
N ARG A 120 -19.33 -9.79 25.51
CA ARG A 120 -20.58 -10.49 25.17
C ARG A 120 -21.59 -9.58 24.45
N LYS A 121 -21.74 -8.32 24.89
CA LYS A 121 -22.59 -7.33 24.20
C LYS A 121 -22.05 -6.95 22.81
N LEU A 122 -20.74 -6.74 22.68
CA LEU A 122 -20.09 -6.41 21.41
C LEU A 122 -20.21 -7.54 20.38
N VAL A 123 -20.06 -8.80 20.81
CA VAL A 123 -20.29 -9.98 19.94
C VAL A 123 -21.76 -10.06 19.51
N GLN A 124 -22.70 -9.78 20.41
CA GLN A 124 -24.13 -9.81 20.10
C GLN A 124 -24.52 -8.67 19.12
N GLU A 125 -24.01 -7.46 19.33
CA GLU A 125 -24.22 -6.33 18.40
C GLU A 125 -23.60 -6.61 17.02
N ASN A 126 -22.38 -7.14 16.95
CA ASN A 126 -21.78 -7.49 15.66
C ASN A 126 -22.53 -8.60 14.93
N GLN A 127 -23.07 -9.60 15.64
CA GLN A 127 -23.95 -10.63 15.08
C GLN A 127 -25.25 -10.04 14.54
N THR A 128 -25.87 -9.09 15.24
CA THR A 128 -27.05 -8.40 14.72
C THR A 128 -26.72 -7.54 13.50
N ARG A 129 -25.56 -6.87 13.48
CA ARG A 129 -25.12 -6.03 12.36
C ARG A 129 -24.79 -6.84 11.11
N THR A 130 -24.13 -7.98 11.25
CA THR A 130 -23.89 -8.92 10.13
C THR A 130 -25.19 -9.55 9.63
N ARG A 131 -26.15 -9.83 10.52
CA ARG A 131 -27.49 -10.30 10.12
C ARG A 131 -28.27 -9.25 9.32
N TRP A 132 -28.17 -7.97 9.67
CA TRP A 132 -28.75 -6.88 8.88
C TRP A 132 -28.03 -6.68 7.54
N GLN A 133 -26.70 -6.77 7.50
CA GLN A 133 -25.95 -6.68 6.24
C GLN A 133 -26.25 -7.85 5.28
N ALA A 134 -26.50 -9.05 5.79
CA ALA A 134 -26.93 -10.21 5.00
C ALA A 134 -28.35 -10.06 4.44
N LEU A 135 -29.22 -9.27 5.08
CA LEU A 135 -30.58 -8.98 4.60
C LEU A 135 -30.63 -7.83 3.58
N VAL A 136 -29.61 -6.96 3.55
CA VAL A 136 -29.52 -5.81 2.65
C VAL A 136 -28.65 -6.12 1.41
N ALA A 137 -27.80 -7.14 1.46
CA ALA A 137 -27.02 -7.61 0.32
C ALA A 137 -27.84 -8.56 -0.58
N CYS A 138 -28.32 -8.01 -1.70
CA CYS A 138 -28.88 -8.62 -2.92
C CYS A 138 -30.42 -8.56 -3.09
N PRO A 139 -30.94 -7.58 -3.85
CA PRO A 139 -32.13 -7.84 -4.66
C PRO A 139 -31.81 -8.94 -5.70
N PRO A 140 -32.76 -9.85 -6.01
CA PRO A 140 -32.56 -10.85 -7.05
C PRO A 140 -32.35 -10.14 -8.39
N MET A 141 -31.24 -10.45 -9.07
CA MET A 141 -30.98 -9.96 -10.42
C MET A 141 -32.11 -10.41 -11.34
N ASN A 142 -32.82 -9.44 -11.92
CA ASN A 142 -33.78 -9.63 -12.99
C ASN A 142 -33.13 -10.45 -14.10
N LYS A 143 -33.67 -11.64 -14.37
CA LYS A 143 -33.30 -12.42 -15.56
C LYS A 143 -33.76 -11.63 -16.78
N GLY A 144 -32.81 -11.15 -17.57
CA GLY A 144 -33.09 -10.53 -18.87
C GLY A 144 -33.85 -11.48 -19.80
N PRO A 145 -34.56 -10.96 -20.81
CA PRO A 145 -35.39 -11.76 -21.68
C PRO A 145 -34.55 -12.76 -22.50
N ALA A 146 -35.11 -13.96 -22.69
CA ALA A 146 -34.47 -15.06 -23.41
C ALA A 146 -34.23 -14.71 -24.89
N PRO A 147 -33.11 -15.17 -25.48
CA PRO A 147 -32.85 -14.98 -26.90
C PRO A 147 -33.84 -15.78 -27.77
N PRO A 148 -34.16 -15.29 -28.98
CA PRO A 148 -35.11 -15.95 -29.87
C PRO A 148 -34.52 -17.27 -30.38
N LYS A 149 -35.39 -18.28 -30.51
CA LYS A 149 -35.06 -19.56 -31.11
C LYS A 149 -35.05 -19.39 -32.63
N GLU A 150 -33.90 -19.59 -33.25
CA GLU A 150 -33.80 -19.75 -34.70
C GLU A 150 -34.15 -21.20 -35.08
N HIS A 151 -34.87 -21.33 -36.19
CA HIS A 151 -35.45 -22.55 -36.75
C HIS A 151 -34.44 -23.43 -37.47
#